data_AF-A0A962D6V1-F1
#
_entry.id   AF-A0A962D6V1-F1
#
_cell.length_a   1.000
_cell.length_b   1.000
_cell.length_c   1.000
_cell.angle_alpha   90.00
_cell.angle_beta   90.00
_cell.angle_gamma   90.00
#
_symmetry.space_group_name_H-M   'P 1'
#
loop_
_entity.id
_entity.type
_entity.pdbx_description
1 polymer ?
#
loop_
_entity_poly.entity_id
_entity_poly.type
_entity_poly.pdbx_seq_one_letter_code
_entity_poly.pdbx_strand_id
1 'polypeptide(L)'
;MALLAVGLNHVTAPLALRERAAFPPEHAAVALQDLCAAGAIEAAALVSTCNRTELYLSGDRDSPTLLQEWWQRQRALERRQLDSALYRHVDADAVRHLFRVATGLDSMVLGEPQILG
;
A
#
# COMPACT_ATOMS: atom_id res chain seq x y z
N MET A 1 0.75 -17.05 -8.36
CA MET A 1 0.77 -16.61 -6.94
C MET A 1 2.12 -16.05 -6.52
N ALA A 2 2.11 -14.78 -6.16
CA ALA A 2 3.19 -14.05 -5.52
C ALA A 2 2.62 -13.22 -4.37
N LEU A 3 3.42 -12.98 -3.34
CA LEU A 3 3.10 -11.97 -2.32
C LEU A 3 3.61 -10.62 -2.80
N LEU A 4 2.78 -9.60 -2.79
CA LEU A 4 3.13 -8.25 -3.22
C LEU A 4 2.95 -7.27 -2.07
N ALA A 5 3.91 -6.38 -1.88
CA ALA A 5 3.71 -5.15 -1.12
C ALA A 5 3.84 -3.97 -2.08
N VAL A 6 2.79 -3.16 -2.20
CA VAL A 6 2.77 -1.98 -3.06
C VAL A 6 2.24 -0.82 -2.26
N GLY A 7 2.95 0.31 -2.29
CA GLY A 7 2.51 1.46 -1.53
C GLY A 7 3.41 2.66 -1.74
N LEU A 8 3.12 3.67 -0.93
CA LEU A 8 3.91 4.89 -0.84
C LEU A 8 4.11 5.26 0.62
N ASN A 9 5.18 6.00 0.90
CA ASN A 9 5.51 6.43 2.25
C ASN A 9 6.12 7.83 2.25
N HIS A 10 6.50 8.31 3.43
CA HIS A 10 7.11 9.63 3.64
C HIS A 10 8.44 9.84 2.89
N VAL A 11 9.12 8.78 2.45
CA VAL A 11 10.34 8.85 1.65
C VAL A 11 10.02 9.05 0.17
N THR A 12 9.01 8.32 -0.35
CA THR A 12 8.70 8.31 -1.78
C THR A 12 7.63 9.30 -2.21
N ALA A 13 6.82 9.82 -1.27
CA ALA A 13 5.69 10.69 -1.57
C ALA A 13 5.62 11.94 -0.68
N PRO A 14 5.37 13.13 -1.26
CA PRO A 14 5.10 14.35 -0.49
C PRO A 14 3.80 14.21 0.31
N LEU A 15 3.67 15.01 1.38
CA LEU A 15 2.52 14.97 2.29
C LEU A 15 1.17 15.04 1.55
N ALA A 16 1.02 15.98 0.62
CA ALA A 16 -0.23 16.17 -0.14
C ALA A 16 -0.64 14.92 -0.95
N LEU A 17 0.34 14.14 -1.45
CA LEU A 17 0.05 12.89 -2.14
C LEU A 17 -0.33 11.78 -1.14
N ARG A 18 0.35 11.71 0.01
CA ARG A 18 0.04 10.76 1.08
C ARG A 18 -1.37 10.94 1.64
N GLU A 19 -1.77 12.18 1.91
CA GLU A 19 -3.11 12.49 2.42
C GLU A 19 -4.21 12.04 1.45
N ARG A 20 -4.00 12.26 0.15
CA ARG A 20 -4.93 11.79 -0.89
C ARG A 20 -4.91 10.27 -1.06
N ALA A 21 -3.76 9.63 -0.86
CA ALA A 21 -3.63 8.18 -1.01
C ALA A 21 -4.14 7.40 0.20
N ALA A 22 -4.29 8.03 1.36
CA ALA A 22 -4.71 7.41 2.61
C ALA A 22 -6.13 6.82 2.55
N PHE A 23 -6.34 5.80 3.38
CA PHE A 23 -7.64 5.16 3.60
C PHE A 23 -8.04 5.35 5.07
N PRO A 24 -9.10 6.14 5.34
CA PRO A 24 -9.69 6.20 6.67
C PRO A 24 -10.17 4.80 7.09
N PRO A 25 -10.09 4.44 8.39
CA PRO A 25 -10.51 3.13 8.89
C PRO A 25 -11.93 2.72 8.46
N GLU A 26 -12.86 3.67 8.43
CA GLU A 26 -14.26 3.47 8.04
C GLU A 26 -14.43 3.08 6.56
N HIS A 27 -13.46 3.41 5.70
CA HIS A 27 -13.48 3.10 4.27
C HIS A 27 -12.56 1.94 3.89
N ALA A 28 -11.69 1.49 4.79
CA ALA A 28 -10.68 0.46 4.50
C ALA A 28 -11.32 -0.88 4.12
N ALA A 29 -12.35 -1.32 4.84
CA ALA A 29 -13.03 -2.59 4.59
C ALA A 29 -13.70 -2.63 3.20
N VAL A 30 -14.45 -1.57 2.86
CA VAL A 30 -15.12 -1.44 1.55
C VAL A 30 -14.10 -1.41 0.41
N ALA A 31 -13.01 -0.65 0.58
CA ALA A 31 -11.94 -0.59 -0.40
C ALA A 31 -11.30 -1.97 -0.65
N LEU A 32 -11.01 -2.74 0.40
CA LEU A 32 -10.44 -4.08 0.27
C LEU A 32 -11.41 -5.05 -0.43
N GLN A 33 -12.71 -4.95 -0.13
CA GLN A 33 -13.74 -5.74 -0.81
C GLN A 33 -13.80 -5.42 -2.32
N ASP A 34 -13.83 -4.13 -2.67
CA ASP A 34 -13.80 -3.67 -4.06
C ASP A 34 -12.56 -4.16 -4.81
N LEU A 35 -11.41 -4.19 -4.11
CA LEU A 35 -10.14 -4.64 -4.68
C LEU A 35 -10.16 -6.14 -4.98
N CYS A 36 -10.62 -6.96 -4.05
CA CYS A 36 -10.74 -8.42 -4.26
C CYS A 36 -11.80 -8.75 -5.33
N ALA A 37 -12.87 -7.95 -5.42
CA ALA A 37 -13.91 -8.13 -6.44
C ALA A 37 -13.41 -7.90 -7.88
N ALA A 38 -12.25 -7.26 -8.07
CA ALA A 38 -11.63 -7.08 -9.39
C ALA A 38 -11.02 -8.38 -9.98
N GLY A 39 -11.01 -9.48 -9.22
CA GLY A 39 -10.74 -10.83 -9.72
C GLY A 39 -9.27 -11.24 -9.88
N ALA A 40 -8.32 -10.30 -9.78
CA ALA A 40 -6.88 -10.58 -9.89
C ALA A 40 -6.14 -10.70 -8.54
N ILE A 41 -6.88 -10.58 -7.43
CA ILE A 41 -6.35 -10.51 -6.07
C ILE A 41 -7.21 -11.42 -5.19
N GLU A 42 -6.59 -12.44 -4.61
CA GLU A 42 -7.25 -13.43 -3.77
C GLU A 42 -7.43 -12.93 -2.34
N ALA A 43 -6.42 -12.21 -1.85
CA ALA A 43 -6.40 -11.63 -0.51
C ALA A 43 -5.65 -10.30 -0.52
N ALA A 44 -6.13 -9.37 0.29
CA ALA A 44 -5.54 -8.06 0.45
C ALA A 44 -5.59 -7.60 1.91
N ALA A 45 -4.53 -6.94 2.35
CA ALA A 45 -4.48 -6.22 3.60
C ALA A 45 -3.96 -4.80 3.35
N LEU A 46 -4.46 -3.84 4.13
CA LEU A 46 -4.15 -2.42 3.98
C LEU A 46 -3.52 -1.91 5.27
N VAL A 47 -2.34 -1.29 5.14
CA VAL A 47 -1.68 -0.54 6.21
C VAL A 47 -1.73 0.94 5.82
N SER A 48 -2.56 1.72 6.51
CA SER A 48 -2.73 3.15 6.24
C SER A 48 -2.48 3.93 7.53
N THR A 49 -1.41 4.72 7.55
CA THR A 49 -1.06 5.63 8.64
C THR A 49 -0.83 7.03 8.09
N CYS A 50 -0.45 7.99 8.93
CA CYS A 50 -0.03 9.31 8.43
C CYS A 50 1.22 9.24 7.54
N ASN A 51 2.07 8.23 7.73
CA ASN A 51 3.40 8.15 7.11
C ASN A 51 3.49 7.18 5.92
N ARG A 52 2.50 6.30 5.76
CA ARG A 52 2.48 5.31 4.67
C ARG A 52 1.07 4.86 4.36
N THR A 53 0.87 4.49 3.09
CA THR A 53 -0.28 3.71 2.65
C THR A 53 0.23 2.55 1.82
N GLU A 54 -0.02 1.33 2.26
CA GLU A 54 0.51 0.11 1.67
C GLU A 54 -0.56 -0.97 1.56
N LEU A 55 -0.55 -1.66 0.43
CA LEU A 55 -1.37 -2.83 0.16
C LEU A 55 -0.47 -4.06 0.08
N TYR A 56 -0.81 -5.06 0.90
CA TYR A 56 -0.20 -6.38 0.92
C TYR A 56 -1.17 -7.36 0.28
N LEU A 57 -0.76 -7.98 -0.83
CA LEU A 57 -1.66 -8.71 -1.72
C LEU A 57 -1.13 -10.12 -2.00
N SER A 58 -2.04 -11.09 -2.07
CA SER A 58 -1.81 -12.38 -2.71
C SER A 58 -2.49 -12.39 -4.07
N GLY A 59 -1.73 -12.61 -5.14
CA GLY A 59 -2.25 -12.63 -6.50
C GLY A 59 -1.18 -12.93 -7.55
N ASP A 60 -1.42 -12.57 -8.80
CA ASP A 60 -0.47 -12.74 -9.88
C ASP A 60 0.57 -11.62 -9.95
N ARG A 61 1.70 -11.89 -10.61
CA ARG A 61 2.78 -10.89 -10.72
C ARG A 61 2.39 -9.67 -11.58
N ASP A 62 1.34 -9.78 -12.39
CA ASP A 62 0.82 -8.70 -13.24
C ASP A 62 -0.27 -7.85 -12.55
N SER A 63 -0.64 -8.18 -11.31
CA SER A 63 -1.58 -7.40 -10.48
C SER A 63 -1.19 -5.93 -10.18
N PRO A 64 0.07 -5.42 -10.32
CA PRO A 64 0.38 -4.02 -10.02
C PRO A 64 -0.29 -3.00 -10.95
N THR A 65 -0.48 -3.33 -12.23
CA THR A 65 -1.13 -2.40 -13.17
C THR A 65 -2.61 -2.22 -12.78
N LEU A 66 -3.28 -3.33 -12.48
CA LEU A 66 -4.64 -3.36 -11.95
C LEU A 66 -4.76 -2.61 -10.63
N LEU A 67 -3.78 -2.79 -9.74
CA LEU A 67 -3.75 -2.10 -8.45
C LEU A 67 -3.64 -0.59 -8.63
N GLN A 68 -2.76 -0.14 -9.52
CA GLN A 68 -2.57 1.28 -9.77
C GLN A 68 -3.81 1.91 -10.42
N GLU A 69 -4.47 1.21 -11.33
CA GLU A 69 -5.76 1.64 -11.91
C GLU A 69 -6.87 1.69 -10.86
N TRP A 70 -6.94 0.69 -9.98
CA TRP A 70 -7.86 0.68 -8.86
C TRP A 70 -7.61 1.86 -7.92
N TRP A 71 -6.34 2.15 -7.59
CA TRP A 71 -6.00 3.25 -6.69
C TRP A 71 -6.32 4.63 -7.30
N GLN A 72 -6.06 4.79 -8.60
CA GLN A 72 -6.46 5.99 -9.34
C GLN A 72 -7.98 6.20 -9.27
N ARG A 73 -8.78 5.16 -9.50
CA ARG A 73 -10.24 5.25 -9.42
C ARG A 73 -10.72 5.59 -8.01
N GLN A 74 -10.13 4.98 -6.99
CA GLN A 74 -10.54 5.17 -5.60
C GLN A 74 -10.17 6.53 -5.03
N ARG A 75 -9.14 7.21 -5.55
CA ARG A 75 -8.59 8.46 -4.97
C ARG A 75 -8.43 9.62 -5.95
N ALA A 76 -8.89 9.47 -7.19
CA ALA A 76 -8.75 10.43 -8.27
C ALA A 76 -7.29 10.95 -8.39
N LEU A 77 -6.32 10.05 -8.26
CA LEU A 77 -4.90 10.34 -8.39
C LEU A 77 -4.47 10.23 -9.85
N GLU A 78 -3.52 11.06 -10.28
CA GLU A 78 -2.97 10.94 -11.63
C GLU A 78 -1.99 9.77 -11.71
N ARG A 79 -2.02 9.03 -12.83
CA ARG A 79 -1.09 7.92 -13.10
C ARG A 79 0.37 8.32 -12.85
N ARG A 80 0.78 9.48 -13.36
CA ARG A 80 2.15 10.00 -13.26
C ARG A 80 2.60 10.21 -11.81
N GLN A 81 1.70 10.68 -10.94
CA GLN A 81 2.01 10.87 -9.52
C GLN A 81 2.29 9.53 -8.84
N LEU A 82 1.47 8.53 -9.14
CA LEU A 82 1.63 7.18 -8.62
C LEU A 82 2.88 6.48 -9.18
N ASP A 83 3.15 6.59 -10.49
CA ASP A 83 4.36 6.01 -11.11
C ASP A 83 5.64 6.51 -10.45
N SER A 84 5.66 7.79 -10.03
CA SER A 84 6.84 8.40 -9.39
C SER A 84 7.00 8.08 -7.91
N ALA A 85 5.94 7.63 -7.23
CA ALA A 85 5.88 7.53 -5.78
C ALA A 85 5.66 6.10 -5.26
N LEU A 86 5.04 5.23 -6.05
CA LEU A 86 4.79 3.86 -5.66
C LEU A 86 6.08 3.05 -5.71
N TYR A 87 6.37 2.33 -4.63
CA TYR A 87 7.34 1.27 -4.63
C TYR A 87 6.64 -0.09 -4.61
N ARG A 88 7.39 -1.12 -4.98
CA ARG A 88 6.92 -2.50 -5.06
C ARG A 88 7.96 -3.45 -4.51
N HIS A 89 7.51 -4.37 -3.66
CA HIS A 89 8.27 -5.53 -3.23
C HIS A 89 7.51 -6.81 -3.57
N VAL A 90 8.25 -7.89 -3.83
CA VAL A 90 7.70 -9.17 -4.27
C VAL A 90 8.28 -10.31 -3.44
N ASP A 91 7.43 -11.27 -3.08
CA ASP A 91 7.74 -12.47 -2.33
C ASP A 91 8.56 -12.17 -1.06
N ALA A 92 9.80 -12.65 -0.98
CA ALA A 92 10.65 -12.47 0.19
C ALA A 92 10.91 -10.99 0.52
N ASP A 93 10.95 -10.11 -0.48
CA ASP A 93 11.14 -8.68 -0.25
C ASP A 93 9.90 -8.04 0.37
N ALA A 94 8.70 -8.50 -0.01
CA ALA A 94 7.45 -8.03 0.58
C ALA A 94 7.36 -8.43 2.06
N VAL A 95 7.76 -9.67 2.39
CA VAL A 95 7.84 -10.13 3.79
C VAL A 95 8.87 -9.32 4.57
N ARG A 96 10.08 -9.12 4.01
CA ARG A 96 11.13 -8.35 4.67
C ARG A 96 10.68 -6.91 4.93
N HIS A 97 10.02 -6.28 3.95
CA HIS A 97 9.46 -4.94 4.09
C HIS A 97 8.45 -4.89 5.23
N LEU A 98 7.45 -5.80 5.23
CA LEU A 98 6.43 -5.87 6.28
C LEU A 98 7.04 -5.96 7.69
N PHE A 99 8.04 -6.82 7.89
CA PHE A 99 8.68 -6.94 9.20
C PHE A 99 9.43 -5.67 9.60
N ARG A 100 10.11 -4.98 8.68
CA ARG A 100 10.77 -3.69 8.98
C ARG A 100 9.76 -2.61 9.35
N VAL A 101 8.63 -2.59 8.64
CA VAL A 101 7.51 -1.68 8.89
C VAL A 101 6.90 -1.96 10.26
N ALA A 102 6.54 -3.20 10.55
CA ALA A 102 5.93 -3.61 11.82
C ALA A 102 6.86 -3.35 13.03
N THR A 103 8.17 -3.56 12.87
CA THR A 103 9.18 -3.34 13.93
C THR A 103 9.64 -1.88 14.05
N GLY A 104 9.08 -0.97 13.26
CA GLY A 104 9.44 0.47 13.29
C GLY A 104 10.84 0.79 12.74
N LEU A 105 11.52 -0.17 12.10
CA LEU A 105 12.82 0.02 11.45
C LEU A 105 12.74 0.85 10.16
N ASP A 106 11.53 1.07 9.66
CA ASP A 106 11.24 1.89 8.49
C ASP A 106 10.36 3.12 8.84
N SER A 107 10.21 3.43 10.14
CA SER A 107 9.45 4.59 10.60
C SER A 107 10.22 5.90 10.39
N MET A 108 9.48 7.01 10.24
CA MET A 108 10.07 8.37 10.17
C MET A 108 10.93 8.68 11.40
N VAL A 109 10.47 8.23 12.57
CA VAL A 109 11.27 8.15 13.80
C VAL A 109 11.54 6.68 14.07
N LEU A 110 12.80 6.28 14.03
CA LEU A 110 13.22 4.90 14.19
C LEU A 110 12.72 4.34 15.55
N GLY A 111 11.95 3.25 15.51
CA GLY A 111 11.42 2.58 16.69
C GLY A 111 10.08 3.10 17.22
N GLU A 112 9.41 4.06 16.57
CA GLU A 112 8.06 4.46 16.95
C GLU A 112 7.01 3.36 16.66
N PRO A 113 6.16 2.99 17.64
CA PRO A 113 5.16 1.93 17.50
C PRO A 113 3.87 2.43 16.82
N GLN A 114 3.98 3.03 15.64
CA GLN A 114 2.79 3.54 14.91
C GLN A 114 1.90 2.42 14.32
N ILE A 115 2.40 1.18 14.29
CA ILE A 115 1.76 0.08 13.56
C ILE A 115 1.37 -1.06 14.48
N LEU A 116 2.27 -1.51 15.37
CA LEU A 116 1.97 -2.62 16.28
C LEU A 116 1.29 -2.21 17.59
N GLY A 117 1.22 -0.91 17.91
CA GLY A 117 0.55 -0.40 19.12
C GLY A 117 1.36 -0.64 20.39
#